data_AF-A0A954D1M6-F1
#
_entry.id   AF-A0A954D1M6-F1
#
_cell.length_a   1.000
_cell.length_b   1.000
_cell.length_c   1.000
_cell.angle_alpha   90.00
_cell.angle_beta   90.00
_cell.angle_gamma   90.00
#
_symmetry.space_group_name_H-M   'P 1'
#
loop_
_entity.id
_entity.type
_entity.pdbx_description
1 polymer ?
#
loop_
_entity_poly.entity_id
_entity_poly.type
_entity_poly.pdbx_seq_one_letter_code
_entity_poly.pdbx_strand_id
1 'polypeptide(L)'
;MPTTRIAFLLAPLLTALATPAQTVRLVKEIRPGIAGSNPTGLTDFSGALLFAADDGTHGATLWRSDGTDPGTFMLSSTTSNAPGRPRNIFPFGAIALFSGTAQGSADEELWKTDGTPGGTVLVREFVPGSAGGHPQGFCQFHGKVYFQAYTGATGEELFVTD
;
A
#
# COMPACT_ATOMS: atom_id res chain seq x y z
N MET A 1 -82.54 -10.78 -1.40
CA MET A 1 -81.45 -9.78 -1.32
C MET A 1 -80.14 -10.54 -1.34
N PRO A 2 -79.22 -10.31 -2.30
CA PRO A 2 -77.97 -11.05 -2.36
C PRO A 2 -76.93 -10.43 -1.42
N THR A 3 -76.19 -11.26 -0.69
CA THR A 3 -75.12 -10.83 0.22
C THR A 3 -73.80 -10.83 -0.55
N THR A 4 -73.30 -9.64 -0.88
CA THR A 4 -72.00 -9.46 -1.53
C THR A 4 -70.89 -9.76 -0.52
N ARG A 5 -70.16 -10.86 -0.70
CA ARG A 5 -68.92 -11.12 0.03
C ARG A 5 -67.76 -10.40 -0.67
N ILE A 6 -67.21 -9.39 -0.01
CA ILE A 6 -65.98 -8.71 -0.45
C ILE A 6 -64.80 -9.55 0.00
N ALA A 7 -64.09 -10.16 -0.95
CA ALA A 7 -62.82 -10.82 -0.69
C ALA A 7 -61.70 -9.77 -0.74
N PHE A 8 -61.10 -9.46 0.42
CA PHE A 8 -59.87 -8.67 0.48
C PHE A 8 -58.68 -9.58 0.17
N LEU A 9 -58.15 -9.46 -1.06
CA LEU A 9 -56.84 -9.99 -1.40
C LEU A 9 -55.78 -9.10 -0.74
N LEU A 10 -55.22 -9.53 0.39
CA LEU A 10 -53.94 -8.99 0.87
C LEU A 10 -52.85 -9.46 -0.09
N ALA A 11 -52.38 -8.56 -0.96
CA ALA A 11 -51.11 -8.78 -1.64
C ALA A 11 -49.98 -8.65 -0.61
N PRO A 12 -49.05 -9.62 -0.48
CA PRO A 12 -47.90 -9.44 0.38
C PRO A 12 -47.04 -8.31 -0.21
N LEU A 13 -46.72 -7.31 0.61
CA LEU A 13 -45.76 -6.27 0.26
C LEU A 13 -44.38 -6.95 0.17
N LEU A 14 -44.02 -7.40 -1.02
CA LEU A 14 -42.70 -7.93 -1.31
C LEU A 14 -41.72 -6.76 -1.29
N THR A 15 -41.10 -6.50 -0.15
CA THR A 15 -39.93 -5.62 -0.08
C THR A 15 -38.80 -6.38 -0.77
N ALA A 16 -38.70 -6.23 -2.09
CA ALA A 16 -37.53 -6.69 -2.81
C ALA A 16 -36.33 -5.98 -2.18
N LEU A 17 -35.47 -6.75 -1.50
CA LEU A 17 -34.16 -6.27 -1.07
C LEU A 17 -33.40 -5.97 -2.36
N ALA A 18 -33.41 -4.70 -2.77
CA ALA A 18 -32.57 -4.24 -3.86
C ALA A 18 -31.13 -4.49 -3.41
N THR A 19 -30.44 -5.42 -4.10
CA THR A 19 -29.01 -5.60 -3.92
C THR A 19 -28.37 -4.22 -4.11
N PRO A 20 -27.67 -3.66 -3.12
CA PRO A 20 -27.06 -2.36 -3.29
C PRO A 20 -26.17 -2.40 -4.53
N ALA A 21 -26.42 -1.49 -5.46
CA ALA A 21 -25.63 -1.39 -6.68
C ALA A 21 -24.17 -1.16 -6.29
N GLN A 22 -23.26 -1.88 -6.93
CA GLN A 22 -21.83 -1.67 -6.76
C GLN A 22 -21.49 -0.25 -7.21
N THR A 23 -20.98 0.58 -6.31
CA THR A 23 -20.54 1.95 -6.63
C THR A 23 -19.05 1.96 -6.92
N VAL A 24 -18.65 2.77 -7.91
CA VAL A 24 -17.24 3.03 -8.26
C VAL A 24 -17.02 4.53 -8.14
N ARG A 25 -15.93 4.93 -7.48
CA ARG A 25 -15.54 6.34 -7.34
C ARG A 25 -14.03 6.50 -7.34
N LEU A 26 -13.58 7.69 -7.71
CA LEU A 26 -12.21 8.13 -7.49
C LEU A 26 -11.98 8.32 -5.98
N VAL A 27 -10.86 7.80 -5.48
CA VAL A 27 -10.42 8.08 -4.10
C VAL A 27 -9.68 9.40 -4.02
N LYS A 28 -8.69 9.60 -4.90
CA LYS A 28 -7.91 10.83 -5.04
C LYS A 28 -7.31 10.95 -6.43
N GLU A 29 -7.27 12.15 -6.97
CA GLU A 29 -6.43 12.49 -8.12
C GLU A 29 -5.04 12.88 -7.61
N ILE A 30 -4.11 11.92 -7.56
CA ILE A 30 -2.77 12.14 -7.00
C ILE A 30 -1.92 13.03 -7.93
N ARG A 31 -1.92 12.74 -9.23
CA ARG A 31 -1.30 13.54 -10.29
C ARG A 31 -2.39 14.07 -11.22
N PRO A 32 -2.63 15.39 -11.24
CA PRO A 32 -3.63 15.97 -12.11
C PRO A 32 -3.41 15.68 -13.59
N GLY A 33 -4.50 15.39 -14.30
CA GLY A 33 -4.52 15.22 -15.75
C GLY A 33 -4.16 13.82 -16.26
N ILE A 34 -4.07 13.69 -17.59
CA ILE A 34 -4.06 12.38 -18.28
C ILE A 34 -2.80 11.54 -18.06
N ALA A 35 -1.72 12.14 -17.56
CA ALA A 35 -0.50 11.40 -17.25
C ALA A 35 -0.74 10.35 -16.15
N GLY A 36 -1.62 10.66 -15.19
CA GLY A 36 -2.01 9.77 -14.10
C GLY A 36 -0.86 9.38 -13.16
N SER A 37 -1.21 8.73 -12.04
CA SER A 37 -0.25 8.41 -10.98
C SER A 37 0.28 6.99 -10.99
N ASN A 38 -0.27 6.12 -11.85
CA ASN A 38 0.11 4.72 -11.98
C ASN A 38 0.25 3.98 -10.63
N PRO A 39 -0.82 3.92 -9.81
CA PRO A 39 -0.77 3.23 -8.53
C PRO A 39 -0.46 1.75 -8.70
N THR A 40 0.54 1.23 -7.98
CA THR A 40 0.96 -0.19 -8.04
C THR A 40 1.28 -0.72 -6.65
N GLY A 41 1.36 -2.05 -6.50
CA GLY A 41 1.75 -2.68 -5.23
C GLY A 41 0.75 -2.45 -4.09
N LEU A 42 -0.55 -2.40 -4.42
CA LEU A 42 -1.64 -2.22 -3.45
C LEU A 42 -1.55 -3.29 -2.35
N THR A 43 -1.30 -2.87 -1.13
CA THR A 43 -1.05 -3.75 0.02
C THR A 43 -1.88 -3.29 1.21
N ASP A 44 -2.72 -4.18 1.74
CA ASP A 44 -3.43 -3.92 2.98
C ASP A 44 -2.45 -3.87 4.16
N PHE A 45 -2.57 -2.84 5.00
CA PHE A 45 -1.73 -2.64 6.16
C PHE A 45 -2.50 -1.88 7.24
N SER A 46 -2.85 -2.59 8.32
CA SER A 46 -3.46 -1.99 9.53
C SER A 46 -4.70 -1.13 9.24
N GLY A 47 -5.58 -1.59 8.35
CA GLY A 47 -6.80 -0.87 7.97
C GLY A 47 -6.57 0.33 7.03
N ALA A 48 -5.38 0.43 6.47
CA ALA A 48 -5.03 1.36 5.40
C ALA A 48 -4.45 0.59 4.20
N LEU A 49 -4.40 1.24 3.05
CA LEU A 49 -3.76 0.76 1.85
C LEU A 49 -2.41 1.43 1.69
N LEU A 50 -1.34 0.65 1.57
CA LEU A 50 -0.02 1.12 1.12
C LEU A 50 0.13 0.82 -0.37
N PHE A 51 0.73 1.75 -1.12
CA PHE A 51 0.95 1.58 -2.55
C PHE A 51 2.01 2.54 -3.08
N ALA A 52 2.59 2.22 -4.23
CA ALA A 52 3.44 3.15 -4.98
C ALA A 52 2.59 4.05 -5.87
N ALA A 53 2.87 5.36 -5.92
CA ALA A 53 2.24 6.27 -6.89
C ALA A 53 3.13 7.48 -7.18
N ASP A 54 2.97 8.07 -8.37
CA ASP A 54 3.69 9.27 -8.83
C ASP A 54 2.76 10.50 -8.83
N ASP A 55 3.15 11.57 -8.15
CA ASP A 55 2.44 12.86 -8.14
C ASP A 55 2.91 13.82 -9.25
N GLY A 56 3.89 13.39 -10.06
CA GLY A 56 4.51 14.19 -11.11
C GLY A 56 5.64 15.09 -10.64
N THR A 57 5.94 15.12 -9.34
CA THR A 57 7.03 15.92 -8.75
C THR A 57 8.09 15.05 -8.07
N HIS A 58 7.67 14.02 -7.33
CA HIS A 58 8.56 13.19 -6.53
C HIS A 58 8.86 11.83 -7.18
N GLY A 59 8.28 11.56 -8.36
CA GLY A 59 8.30 10.23 -8.96
C GLY A 59 7.45 9.24 -8.17
N ALA A 60 7.57 7.94 -8.49
CA ALA A 60 6.86 6.91 -7.75
C ALA A 60 7.42 6.80 -6.33
N THR A 61 6.61 7.14 -5.32
CA THR A 61 6.95 7.06 -3.88
C THR A 61 5.92 6.21 -3.13
N LEU A 62 6.13 5.99 -1.84
CA LEU A 62 5.16 5.28 -0.99
C LEU A 62 4.00 6.20 -0.59
N TRP A 63 2.78 5.73 -0.77
CA TRP A 63 1.53 6.40 -0.40
C TRP A 63 0.72 5.54 0.55
N ARG A 64 -0.13 6.21 1.35
CA ARG A 64 -1.14 5.61 2.20
C ARG A 64 -2.52 6.09 1.79
N SER A 65 -3.54 5.25 1.92
CA SER A 65 -4.95 5.62 1.80
C SER A 65 -5.81 4.91 2.85
N ASP A 66 -6.82 5.60 3.41
CA ASP A 66 -7.92 4.98 4.16
C ASP A 66 -9.19 4.82 3.31
N GLY A 67 -9.08 5.02 1.99
CA GLY A 67 -10.20 5.04 1.05
C GLY A 67 -10.85 6.42 0.87
N THR A 68 -10.38 7.48 1.55
CA THR A 68 -10.86 8.86 1.37
C THR A 68 -9.79 9.74 0.73
N ASP A 69 -10.19 10.86 0.11
CA ASP A 69 -9.21 11.83 -0.44
C ASP A 69 -8.30 12.39 0.66
N PRO A 70 -8.83 12.89 1.81
CA PRO A 70 -7.97 13.45 2.85
C PRO A 70 -7.06 12.42 3.50
N GLY A 71 -7.52 11.18 3.63
CA GLY A 71 -6.72 10.06 4.14
C GLY A 71 -5.77 9.44 3.12
N THR A 72 -5.72 9.98 1.90
CA THR A 72 -4.78 9.58 0.86
C THR A 72 -3.63 10.58 0.73
N PHE A 73 -2.44 10.19 1.14
CA PHE A 73 -1.25 11.06 1.19
C PHE A 73 0.06 10.29 1.05
N MET A 74 1.09 11.00 0.61
CA MET A 74 2.45 10.47 0.45
C MET A 74 3.10 10.24 1.82
N LEU A 75 3.76 9.09 2.01
CA LEU A 75 4.53 8.73 3.21
C LEU A 75 6.01 9.17 3.10
N SER A 76 6.26 10.29 2.44
CA SER A 76 7.60 10.85 2.31
C SER A 76 8.05 11.45 3.64
N SER A 77 9.21 11.02 4.13
CA SER A 77 9.85 11.67 5.27
C SER A 77 10.33 13.08 4.87
N THR A 78 10.25 14.04 5.78
CA THR A 78 10.74 15.43 5.57
C THR A 78 12.27 15.51 5.50
N THR A 79 12.98 14.43 5.81
CA THR A 79 14.41 14.29 5.54
C THR A 79 14.59 13.84 4.10
N SER A 80 15.55 14.41 3.36
CA SER A 80 15.86 14.24 1.92
C SER A 80 16.04 12.80 1.38
N ASN A 81 15.70 11.78 2.15
CA ASN A 81 15.84 10.36 1.84
C ASN A 81 14.47 9.69 1.92
N ALA A 82 13.44 10.22 1.26
CA ALA A 82 12.18 9.49 1.17
C ALA A 82 12.35 8.27 0.24
N PRO A 83 11.70 7.14 0.54
CA PRO A 83 11.80 5.98 -0.32
C PRO A 83 11.09 6.22 -1.65
N GLY A 84 11.87 6.19 -2.73
CA GLY A 84 11.40 6.03 -4.08
C GLY A 84 11.11 4.56 -4.41
N ARG A 85 10.22 4.36 -5.36
CA ARG A 85 9.92 3.08 -6.03
C ARG A 85 9.76 1.92 -5.04
N PRO A 86 8.85 2.00 -4.04
CA PRO A 86 8.69 0.93 -3.08
C PRO A 86 8.23 -0.36 -3.78
N ARG A 87 8.84 -1.49 -3.42
CA ARG A 87 8.53 -2.84 -3.95
C ARG A 87 8.49 -3.84 -2.81
N ASN A 88 7.78 -4.95 -3.05
CA ASN A 88 7.67 -6.06 -2.10
C ASN A 88 7.22 -5.60 -0.71
N ILE A 89 6.21 -4.73 -0.65
CA ILE A 89 5.66 -4.24 0.62
C ILE A 89 5.11 -5.43 1.40
N PHE A 90 5.64 -5.64 2.60
CA PHE A 90 5.36 -6.79 3.45
C PHE A 90 4.90 -6.32 4.83
N PRO A 91 3.58 -6.39 5.10
CA PRO A 91 3.03 -6.14 6.42
C PRO A 91 3.57 -7.13 7.46
N PHE A 92 4.02 -6.61 8.60
CA PHE A 92 4.51 -7.39 9.73
C PHE A 92 4.19 -6.66 11.05
N GLY A 93 3.08 -7.07 11.68
CA GLY A 93 2.60 -6.44 12.91
C GLY A 93 2.26 -4.96 12.70
N ALA A 94 2.88 -4.09 13.49
CA ALA A 94 2.65 -2.64 13.46
C ALA A 94 3.50 -1.91 12.40
N ILE A 95 4.29 -2.62 11.60
CA ILE A 95 5.13 -2.04 10.54
C ILE A 95 4.93 -2.78 9.23
N ALA A 96 5.35 -2.17 8.13
CA ALA A 96 5.59 -2.85 6.86
C ALA A 96 7.05 -2.67 6.46
N LEU A 97 7.68 -3.75 5.99
CA LEU A 97 9.02 -3.74 5.38
C LEU A 97 8.90 -3.71 3.87
N PHE A 98 9.85 -3.09 3.19
CA PHE A 98 9.86 -3.05 1.73
C PHE A 98 11.26 -2.73 1.19
N SER A 99 11.44 -3.05 -0.09
CA SER A 99 12.56 -2.58 -0.88
C SER A 99 12.25 -1.19 -1.41
N GLY A 100 13.17 -0.24 -1.31
CA GLY A 100 12.96 1.12 -1.83
C GLY A 100 14.27 1.83 -2.11
N THR A 101 14.25 2.77 -3.05
CA THR A 101 15.43 3.57 -3.39
C THR A 101 15.50 4.84 -2.54
N ALA A 102 16.70 5.30 -2.20
CA ALA A 102 16.83 6.70 -1.78
C ALA A 102 16.47 7.64 -2.95
N GLN A 103 16.05 8.87 -2.64
CA GLN A 103 15.71 9.85 -3.68
C GLN A 103 16.91 10.10 -4.60
N GLY A 104 16.73 9.90 -5.90
CA GLY A 104 17.78 10.10 -6.91
C GLY A 104 18.79 8.95 -7.03
N SER A 105 18.64 7.89 -6.24
CA SER A 105 19.43 6.66 -6.40
C SER A 105 18.64 5.56 -7.11
N ALA A 106 19.34 4.66 -7.80
CA ALA A 106 18.80 3.39 -8.28
C ALA A 106 18.93 2.26 -7.25
N ASP A 107 19.59 2.53 -6.13
CA ASP A 107 19.97 1.54 -5.12
C ASP A 107 18.80 1.26 -4.21
N GLU A 108 18.25 0.06 -4.38
CA GLU A 108 17.18 -0.44 -3.53
C GLU A 108 17.77 -0.96 -2.21
N GLU A 109 17.24 -0.45 -1.11
CA GLU A 109 17.66 -0.77 0.25
C GLU A 109 16.46 -1.21 1.10
N LEU A 110 16.70 -1.64 2.34
CA LEU A 110 15.62 -2.07 3.23
C LEU A 110 15.03 -0.88 3.98
N TRP A 111 13.73 -0.67 3.81
CA TRP A 111 12.96 0.37 4.48
C TRP A 111 11.85 -0.22 5.33
N LYS A 112 11.37 0.57 6.28
CA LYS A 112 10.16 0.30 7.02
C LYS A 112 9.23 1.51 7.05
N THR A 113 7.95 1.24 7.30
CA THR A 113 6.95 2.26 7.62
C THR A 113 6.02 1.75 8.73
N ASP A 114 5.56 2.65 9.60
CA ASP A 114 4.43 2.42 10.50
C ASP A 114 3.12 3.02 9.94
N GLY A 115 3.13 3.45 8.66
CA GLY A 115 2.03 4.15 8.01
C GLY A 115 2.03 5.66 8.23
N THR A 116 3.05 6.22 8.88
CA THR A 116 3.24 7.67 9.03
C THR A 116 4.46 8.16 8.25
N PRO A 117 4.50 9.45 7.85
CA PRO A 117 5.70 10.03 7.24
C PRO A 117 6.94 9.93 8.14
N GLY A 118 6.77 10.12 9.45
CA GLY A 118 7.88 10.09 10.42
C GLY A 118 8.40 8.69 10.73
N GLY A 119 7.54 7.66 10.65
CA GLY A 119 7.94 6.26 10.81
C GLY A 119 8.38 5.59 9.52
N THR A 120 8.37 6.31 8.39
CA THR A 120 8.88 5.82 7.10
C THR A 120 10.36 6.10 6.98
N VAL A 121 11.19 5.09 7.27
CA VAL A 121 12.63 5.26 7.46
C VAL A 121 13.43 4.10 6.87
N LEU A 122 14.67 4.38 6.50
CA LEU A 122 15.65 3.38 6.12
C LEU A 122 15.95 2.49 7.33
N VAL A 123 15.90 1.18 7.14
CA VAL A 123 16.31 0.19 8.14
C VAL A 123 17.79 -0.12 7.96
N ARG A 124 18.20 -0.40 6.72
CA ARG A 124 19.57 -0.79 6.42
C ARG A 124 19.93 -0.48 4.98
N GLU A 125 21.06 0.21 4.83
CA GLU A 125 21.85 0.24 3.60
C GLU A 125 22.80 -0.96 3.60
N PHE A 126 22.71 -1.82 2.60
CA PHE A 126 23.55 -3.01 2.46
C PHE A 126 24.81 -2.73 1.67
N VAL A 127 24.73 -1.90 0.61
CA VAL A 127 25.87 -1.57 -0.23
C VAL A 127 25.92 -0.06 -0.47
N PRO A 128 26.84 0.65 0.23
CA PRO A 128 27.02 2.07 -0.02
C PRO A 128 27.40 2.36 -1.46
N GLY A 129 26.71 3.31 -2.08
CA GLY A 129 27.11 3.90 -3.36
C GLY A 129 26.21 3.59 -4.56
N SER A 130 26.26 2.37 -5.11
CA SER A 130 25.63 2.13 -6.43
C SER A 130 25.17 0.70 -6.77
N ALA A 131 25.20 -0.24 -5.83
CA ALA A 131 24.74 -1.61 -6.10
C ALA A 131 23.41 -1.95 -5.42
N GLY A 132 23.05 -1.26 -4.34
CA GLY A 132 21.88 -1.60 -3.54
C GLY A 132 21.97 -2.96 -2.83
N GLY A 133 21.11 -3.17 -1.83
CA GLY A 133 20.90 -4.46 -1.20
C GLY A 133 19.84 -5.32 -1.87
N HIS A 134 18.94 -4.72 -2.65
CA HIS A 134 17.82 -5.39 -3.31
C HIS A 134 17.08 -6.40 -2.40
N PRO A 135 16.56 -5.98 -1.23
CA PRO A 135 15.88 -6.91 -0.33
C PRO A 135 14.58 -7.44 -0.97
N GLN A 136 14.44 -8.76 -1.06
CA GLN A 136 13.28 -9.42 -1.70
C GLN A 136 12.89 -10.71 -0.98
N GLY A 137 11.72 -11.26 -1.35
CA GLY A 137 11.28 -12.55 -0.81
C GLY A 137 10.97 -12.53 0.68
N PHE A 138 10.43 -11.43 1.20
CA PHE A 138 10.05 -11.31 2.60
C PHE A 138 9.11 -12.43 3.03
N CYS A 139 9.44 -13.07 4.14
CA CYS A 139 8.70 -14.18 4.72
C CYS A 139 8.75 -14.10 6.25
N GLN A 140 7.59 -14.12 6.89
CA GLN A 140 7.52 -14.20 8.34
C GLN A 140 7.73 -15.64 8.80
N PHE A 141 8.68 -15.86 9.70
CA PHE A 141 8.91 -17.15 10.33
C PHE A 141 9.34 -16.97 11.78
N HIS A 142 8.65 -17.65 12.71
CA HIS A 142 8.93 -17.60 14.15
C HIS A 142 9.06 -16.18 14.74
N GLY A 143 8.17 -15.28 14.31
CA GLY A 143 8.14 -13.90 14.83
C GLY A 143 9.27 -13.00 14.31
N LYS A 144 9.96 -13.40 13.24
CA LYS A 144 10.95 -12.61 12.54
C LYS A 144 10.61 -12.54 11.06
N VAL A 145 11.21 -11.60 10.33
CA VAL A 145 11.10 -11.51 8.88
C VAL A 145 12.42 -11.93 8.24
N TYR A 146 12.35 -12.96 7.41
CA TYR A 146 13.44 -13.45 6.58
C TYR A 146 13.29 -12.94 5.16
N PHE A 147 14.40 -12.62 4.50
CA PHE A 147 14.42 -12.09 3.14
C PHE A 147 15.80 -12.32 2.53
N GLN A 148 15.89 -12.36 1.20
CA GLN A 148 17.19 -12.29 0.54
C GLN A 148 17.65 -10.84 0.42
N ALA A 149 18.95 -10.60 0.45
CA ALA A 149 19.55 -9.35 0.02
C ALA A 149 20.98 -9.58 -0.49
N TYR A 150 21.43 -8.71 -1.38
CA TYR A 150 22.80 -8.65 -1.87
C TYR A 150 23.70 -7.87 -0.91
N THR A 151 24.93 -8.35 -0.72
CA THR A 151 26.03 -7.52 -0.24
C THR A 151 27.23 -7.62 -1.17
N GLY A 152 28.04 -6.56 -1.23
CA GLY A 152 29.29 -6.58 -2.00
C GLY A 152 30.31 -7.62 -1.51
N ALA A 153 30.17 -8.13 -0.29
CA ALA A 153 31.09 -9.10 0.29
C ALA A 153 30.65 -10.56 0.09
N THR A 154 29.34 -10.82 0.13
CA THR A 154 28.80 -12.19 0.16
C THR A 154 27.92 -12.53 -1.03
N GLY A 155 27.51 -11.55 -1.84
CA GLY A 155 26.47 -11.78 -2.85
C GLY A 155 25.07 -11.81 -2.22
N GLU A 156 24.13 -12.44 -2.93
CA GLU A 156 22.74 -12.65 -2.49
C GLU A 156 22.68 -13.72 -1.41
N GLU A 157 22.28 -13.33 -0.20
CA GLU A 157 22.23 -14.22 0.96
C GLU A 157 20.92 -14.07 1.73
N LEU A 158 20.63 -15.04 2.60
CA LEU A 158 19.46 -14.99 3.49
C LEU A 158 19.75 -14.09 4.71
N PHE A 159 18.90 -13.10 4.91
CA PHE A 159 18.90 -12.20 6.06
C PHE A 159 17.66 -12.40 6.93
N VAL A 160 17.76 -11.95 8.18
CA VAL A 160 16.66 -11.92 9.13
C VAL A 160 16.64 -10.58 9.87
N THR A 161 15.44 -10.06 10.12
CA THR A 161 15.20 -8.93 11.02
C THR A 161 14.11 -9.29 12.02
N ASP A 162 14.19 -8.64 13.19
CA ASP A 162 13.11 -8.62 14.18
C ASP A 162 11.94 -7.75 13.73
#